data_AF-A0A059WVM9-F1
#
_entry.id   AF-A0A059WVM9-F1
#
_cell.length_a   1.000
_cell.length_b   1.000
_cell.length_c   1.000
_cell.angle_alpha   90.00
_cell.angle_beta   90.00
_cell.angle_gamma   90.00
#
_symmetry.space_group_name_H-M   'P 1'
#
loop_
_entity.id
_entity.type
_entity.pdbx_description
1 polymer ?
#
loop_
_entity_poly.entity_id
_entity_poly.type
_entity_poly.pdbx_seq_one_letter_code
_entity_poly.pdbx_strand_id
1 'polypeptide(L)'
;MSGFIVQTAAMGLWVYNPFDKSEVGNYFGAPQKAISHQQWCQENKAEPFANIPDDHPIIVLEPGERILAHTHEFIGIKPPGTTSMQSRSTWGRNGVAVCFDAGWGDPGYINRWTMEIYNLNQRHSVVLPVGERIAQIVFLETGEVEGEYHNLSGKYQSGDDLKKLAAEWTPEQMLPRAYKDERELPKEFEL
;
A
#
# COMPACT_ATOMS: atom_id res chain seq x y z
N MET A 1 -8.93 -3.24 -11.57
CA MET A 1 -9.21 -3.82 -10.23
C MET A 1 -8.84 -2.77 -9.20
N SER A 2 -9.81 -2.39 -8.36
CA SER A 2 -9.76 -1.30 -7.37
C SER A 2 -9.72 -1.86 -5.94
N GLY A 3 -8.95 -2.92 -5.74
CA GLY A 3 -8.88 -3.63 -4.47
C GLY A 3 -8.09 -2.82 -3.45
N PHE A 4 -8.58 -2.73 -2.22
CA PHE A 4 -7.83 -2.19 -1.09
C PHE A 4 -8.10 -3.05 0.14
N ILE A 5 -7.29 -2.91 1.18
CA ILE A 5 -7.40 -3.69 2.41
C ILE A 5 -7.52 -2.70 3.57
N VAL A 6 -8.53 -2.89 4.40
CA VAL A 6 -8.83 -2.04 5.57
C VAL A 6 -8.45 -2.78 6.83
N GLN A 7 -7.87 -2.08 7.80
CA GLN A 7 -7.67 -2.66 9.13
C GLN A 7 -9.02 -3.02 9.76
N THR A 8 -9.18 -4.25 10.22
CA THR A 8 -10.36 -4.66 10.97
C THR A 8 -10.19 -4.35 12.47
N ALA A 9 -11.30 -4.12 13.17
CA ALA A 9 -11.27 -4.05 14.62
C ALA A 9 -10.96 -5.45 15.18
N ALA A 10 -9.76 -5.64 15.70
CA ALA A 10 -9.36 -6.91 16.31
C ALA A 10 -10.17 -7.17 17.59
N MET A 11 -10.81 -8.34 17.68
CA MET A 11 -11.30 -8.87 18.96
C MET A 11 -10.19 -9.72 19.59
N GLY A 12 -9.52 -9.19 20.63
CA GLY A 12 -8.41 -9.89 21.30
C GLY A 12 -7.55 -8.96 22.18
N LEU A 13 -6.37 -9.46 22.59
CA LEU A 13 -5.32 -8.66 23.22
C LEU A 13 -5.04 -7.40 22.37
N TRP A 14 -4.79 -6.26 23.01
CA TRP A 14 -4.49 -4.96 22.38
C TRP A 14 -3.18 -4.92 21.57
N VAL A 15 -2.52 -6.06 21.38
CA VAL A 15 -1.22 -6.18 20.72
C VAL A 15 -1.41 -6.95 19.43
N TYR A 16 -1.00 -6.34 18.31
CA TYR A 16 -0.93 -6.97 17.00
C TYR A 16 0.48 -7.54 16.79
N ASN A 17 0.59 -8.84 16.52
CA ASN A 17 1.84 -9.49 16.18
C ASN A 17 2.01 -9.62 14.65
N PRO A 18 2.78 -8.73 13.97
CA PRO A 18 3.01 -8.82 12.53
C PRO A 18 3.87 -10.02 12.11
N PHE A 19 4.38 -10.80 13.08
CA PHE A 19 5.22 -11.96 12.86
C PHE A 19 4.44 -13.28 12.88
N ASP A 20 3.13 -13.23 13.10
CA ASP A 20 2.22 -14.37 12.95
C ASP A 20 1.32 -14.16 11.73
N LYS A 21 1.29 -15.14 10.82
CA LYS A 21 0.53 -15.05 9.57
C LYS A 21 -0.98 -14.95 9.80
N SER A 22 -1.50 -15.65 10.82
CA SER A 22 -2.92 -15.63 11.16
C SER A 22 -3.32 -14.29 11.76
N GLU A 23 -2.48 -13.70 12.61
CA GLU A 23 -2.72 -12.36 13.16
C GLU A 23 -2.69 -11.28 12.08
N VAL A 24 -1.75 -11.34 11.12
CA VAL A 24 -1.76 -10.45 9.94
C VAL A 24 -3.08 -10.58 9.18
N GLY A 25 -3.52 -11.81 8.91
CA GLY A 25 -4.78 -12.08 8.22
C GLY A 25 -6.01 -11.56 8.98
N ASN A 26 -6.04 -11.73 10.30
CA ASN A 26 -7.12 -11.24 11.14
C ASN A 26 -7.14 -9.70 11.19
N TYR A 27 -5.97 -9.08 11.38
CA TYR A 27 -5.83 -7.63 11.50
C TYR A 27 -6.23 -6.89 10.22
N PHE A 28 -5.89 -7.41 9.04
CA PHE A 28 -6.19 -6.78 7.76
C PHE A 28 -7.46 -7.31 7.06
N GLY A 29 -7.96 -8.47 7.46
CA GLY A 29 -9.16 -9.06 6.86
C GLY A 29 -9.05 -9.37 5.36
N ALA A 30 -10.20 -9.47 4.71
CA ALA A 30 -10.29 -9.74 3.27
C ALA A 30 -10.21 -8.43 2.45
N PRO A 31 -9.66 -8.46 1.22
CA PRO A 31 -9.68 -7.30 0.35
C PRO A 31 -11.08 -6.80 0.03
N GLN A 32 -11.23 -5.49 0.09
CA GLN A 32 -12.42 -4.73 -0.24
C GLN A 32 -12.33 -4.16 -1.66
N LYS A 33 -13.47 -3.80 -2.24
CA LYS A 33 -13.56 -3.08 -3.51
C LYS A 33 -14.28 -1.76 -3.30
N ALA A 34 -13.80 -0.71 -3.96
CA ALA A 34 -14.48 0.57 -3.96
C ALA A 34 -15.89 0.43 -4.57
N ILE A 35 -16.87 1.04 -3.92
CA ILE A 35 -18.24 1.17 -4.41
C ILE A 35 -18.39 2.50 -5.16
N SER A 36 -19.46 2.65 -5.95
CA SER A 36 -19.72 3.91 -6.63
C SER A 36 -20.04 5.03 -5.64
N HIS A 37 -19.76 6.27 -6.03
CA HIS A 37 -20.09 7.48 -5.28
C HIS A 37 -21.56 7.52 -4.88
N GLN A 38 -22.47 7.25 -5.83
CA GLN A 38 -23.91 7.23 -5.59
C GLN A 38 -24.28 6.15 -4.56
N GLN A 39 -23.71 4.95 -4.67
CA GLN A 39 -23.97 3.87 -3.71
C GLN A 39 -23.51 4.26 -2.31
N TRP A 40 -22.30 4.82 -2.17
CA TRP A 40 -21.77 5.26 -0.88
C TRP A 40 -22.66 6.34 -0.24
N CYS A 41 -23.10 7.33 -1.02
CA CYS A 41 -24.01 8.39 -0.55
C CYS A 41 -25.34 7.82 -0.05
N GLN A 42 -25.93 6.84 -0.76
CA GLN A 42 -27.16 6.18 -0.34
C GLN A 42 -26.99 5.40 0.97
N GLU A 43 -25.92 4.61 1.08
CA GLU A 43 -25.62 3.81 2.28
C GLU A 43 -25.36 4.67 3.51
N ASN A 44 -24.72 5.83 3.33
CA ASN A 44 -24.35 6.74 4.42
C ASN A 44 -25.33 7.91 4.63
N LYS A 45 -26.42 7.97 3.85
CA LYS A 45 -27.40 9.08 3.85
C LYS A 45 -26.72 10.45 3.71
N ALA A 46 -25.73 10.53 2.82
CA ALA A 46 -24.93 11.72 2.57
C ALA A 46 -25.35 12.38 1.25
N GLU A 47 -25.22 13.71 1.20
CA GLU A 47 -25.35 14.45 -0.06
C GLU A 47 -24.18 14.13 -1.01
N PRO A 48 -24.39 14.14 -2.34
CA PRO A 48 -23.32 13.91 -3.31
C PRO A 48 -22.18 14.94 -3.17
N PHE A 49 -20.95 14.45 -3.27
CA PHE A 49 -19.76 15.29 -3.32
C PHE A 49 -19.65 16.01 -4.67
N ALA A 50 -19.38 17.31 -4.63
CA ALA A 50 -19.16 18.08 -5.83
C ALA A 50 -17.97 17.55 -6.64
N ASN A 51 -18.09 17.57 -7.97
CA ASN A 51 -17.05 17.17 -8.92
C ASN A 51 -16.65 15.69 -8.92
N ILE A 52 -17.47 14.81 -8.33
CA ILE A 52 -17.30 13.35 -8.44
C ILE A 52 -18.55 12.78 -9.13
N PRO A 53 -18.44 12.14 -10.30
CA PRO A 53 -19.58 11.51 -10.97
C PRO A 53 -20.23 10.42 -10.10
N ASP A 54 -21.56 10.25 -10.20
CA ASP A 54 -22.34 9.28 -9.43
C ASP A 54 -21.84 7.83 -9.58
N ASP A 55 -21.42 7.45 -10.78
CA ASP A 55 -20.92 6.11 -11.09
C ASP A 55 -19.44 5.91 -10.77
N HIS A 56 -18.73 6.97 -10.37
CA HIS A 56 -17.30 6.90 -10.12
C HIS A 56 -17.00 6.14 -8.82
N PRO A 57 -16.09 5.14 -8.83
CA PRO A 57 -15.70 4.42 -7.63
C PRO A 57 -14.93 5.31 -6.65
N ILE A 58 -15.32 5.30 -5.38
CA ILE A 58 -14.67 6.09 -4.33
C ILE A 58 -14.31 5.24 -3.11
N ILE A 59 -13.34 5.73 -2.35
CA ILE A 59 -13.01 5.26 -1.00
C ILE A 59 -13.10 6.48 -0.08
N VAL A 60 -13.88 6.38 1.01
CA VAL A 60 -13.92 7.43 2.03
C VAL A 60 -13.10 6.95 3.22
N LEU A 61 -11.98 7.64 3.50
CA LEU A 61 -11.02 7.29 4.52
C LEU A 61 -11.29 8.10 5.79
N GLU A 62 -11.62 7.43 6.89
CA GLU A 62 -11.95 8.03 8.19
C GLU A 62 -10.74 8.74 8.83
N PRO A 63 -10.95 9.66 9.79
CA PRO A 63 -9.87 10.30 10.53
C PRO A 63 -8.94 9.27 11.20
N GLY A 64 -7.63 9.35 10.93
CA GLY A 64 -6.63 8.44 11.48
C GLY A 64 -6.69 7.01 10.92
N GLU A 65 -7.52 6.75 9.91
CA GLU A 65 -7.61 5.44 9.25
C GLU A 65 -6.43 5.23 8.31
N ARG A 66 -5.95 3.97 8.28
CA ARG A 66 -4.97 3.47 7.32
C ARG A 66 -5.56 2.35 6.49
N ILE A 67 -5.33 2.41 5.18
CA ILE A 67 -5.59 1.30 4.26
C ILE A 67 -4.33 0.89 3.51
N LEU A 68 -4.26 -0.36 3.08
CA LEU A 68 -3.33 -0.80 2.05
C LEU A 68 -4.05 -0.72 0.69
N ALA A 69 -3.58 0.17 -0.17
CA ALA A 69 -4.03 0.28 -1.56
C ALA A 69 -2.86 -0.07 -2.50
N HIS A 70 -3.10 -0.05 -3.81
CA HIS A 70 -2.04 -0.33 -4.77
C HIS A 70 -2.09 0.60 -5.98
N THR A 71 -0.95 0.82 -6.63
CA THR A 71 -0.89 1.53 -7.92
C THR A 71 -1.68 0.79 -8.99
N HIS A 72 -2.14 1.51 -10.02
CA HIS A 72 -2.72 0.89 -11.20
C HIS A 72 -1.66 0.23 -12.08
N GLU A 73 -0.47 0.79 -12.03
CA GLU A 73 0.72 0.47 -12.81
C GLU A 73 1.52 -0.64 -12.13
N PHE A 74 2.15 -1.47 -12.96
CA PHE A 74 3.34 -2.22 -12.55
C PHE A 74 4.55 -1.38 -12.91
N ILE A 75 5.31 -0.95 -11.91
CA ILE A 75 6.39 0.02 -12.08
C ILE A 75 7.58 -0.34 -11.19
N GLY A 76 8.78 -0.01 -11.68
CA GLY A 76 10.02 -0.29 -10.99
C GLY A 76 11.21 -0.08 -11.91
N ILE A 77 12.40 -0.45 -11.44
CA ILE A 77 13.65 -0.29 -12.16
C ILE A 77 14.55 -1.52 -11.92
N LYS A 78 15.29 -1.94 -12.95
CA LYS A 78 16.34 -2.95 -12.81
C LYS A 78 17.63 -2.33 -12.29
N PRO A 79 18.54 -3.09 -11.68
CA PRO A 79 19.88 -2.60 -11.37
C PRO A 79 20.57 -2.01 -12.61
N PRO A 80 21.42 -0.98 -12.45
CA PRO A 80 21.84 -0.31 -11.21
C PRO A 80 20.96 0.89 -10.83
N GLY A 81 19.65 0.69 -10.64
CA GLY A 81 18.73 1.75 -10.21
C GLY A 81 17.88 1.37 -9.00
N THR A 82 17.35 2.39 -8.35
CA THR A 82 16.34 2.32 -7.28
C THR A 82 15.24 3.34 -7.57
N THR A 83 14.16 3.25 -6.80
CA THR A 83 12.99 4.13 -6.92
C THR A 83 12.57 4.64 -5.55
N SER A 84 11.92 5.80 -5.54
CA SER A 84 11.26 6.32 -4.35
C SER A 84 9.85 6.78 -4.68
N MET A 85 8.85 6.20 -4.02
CA MET A 85 7.48 6.70 -4.04
C MET A 85 7.34 7.91 -3.13
N GLN A 86 6.67 8.93 -3.64
CA GLN A 86 6.36 10.16 -2.92
C GLN A 86 4.89 10.52 -3.11
N SER A 87 4.25 11.00 -2.05
CA SER A 87 2.89 11.57 -2.15
C SER A 87 2.93 12.82 -3.03
N ARG A 88 1.91 13.03 -3.87
CA ARG A 88 1.81 14.30 -4.62
C ARG A 88 1.39 15.42 -3.67
N SER A 89 1.93 16.62 -3.88
CA SER A 89 1.74 17.76 -2.97
C SER A 89 0.27 18.09 -2.71
N THR A 90 -0.61 17.95 -3.69
CA THR A 90 -2.06 18.15 -3.50
C THR A 90 -2.64 17.26 -2.40
N TRP A 91 -2.26 15.98 -2.37
CA TRP A 91 -2.75 15.04 -1.37
C TRP A 91 -2.11 15.27 0.00
N GLY A 92 -0.80 15.53 0.03
CA GLY A 92 -0.12 15.91 1.26
C GLY A 92 -0.72 17.16 1.92
N ARG A 93 -1.10 18.18 1.13
CA ARG A 93 -1.77 19.40 1.62
C ARG A 93 -3.18 19.14 2.15
N ASN A 94 -3.84 18.08 1.71
CA ASN A 94 -5.14 17.63 2.22
C ASN A 94 -5.00 16.66 3.40
N GLY A 95 -3.79 16.49 3.96
CA GLY A 95 -3.57 15.59 5.08
C GLY A 95 -3.64 14.11 4.68
N VAL A 96 -3.37 13.76 3.42
CA VAL A 96 -3.29 12.37 2.97
C VAL A 96 -1.84 12.01 2.68
N ALA A 97 -1.33 11.03 3.43
CA ALA A 97 -0.07 10.37 3.11
C ALA A 97 -0.35 9.10 2.30
N VAL A 98 0.44 8.82 1.28
CA VAL A 98 0.31 7.63 0.40
C VAL A 98 1.40 6.60 0.67
N CYS A 99 2.58 7.09 1.04
CA CYS A 99 3.76 6.33 1.40
C CYS A 99 4.18 6.83 2.80
N PHE A 100 3.47 6.37 3.84
CA PHE A 100 3.60 6.94 5.17
C PHE A 100 5.00 6.75 5.76
N ASP A 101 5.62 5.58 5.54
CA ASP A 101 6.94 5.24 6.07
C ASP A 101 7.90 4.63 5.03
N ALA A 102 7.46 3.67 4.21
CA ALA A 102 8.28 2.90 3.29
C ALA A 102 8.16 3.43 1.86
N GLY A 103 8.99 4.42 1.52
CA GLY A 103 9.00 5.03 0.19
C GLY A 103 9.99 4.40 -0.80
N TRP A 104 10.98 3.61 -0.35
CA TRP A 104 12.06 3.12 -1.22
C TRP A 104 11.71 1.78 -1.90
N GLY A 105 12.09 1.65 -3.17
CA GLY A 105 11.97 0.43 -3.95
C GLY A 105 13.35 -0.15 -4.24
N ASP A 106 13.56 -1.37 -3.78
CA ASP A 106 14.82 -2.09 -3.96
C ASP A 106 15.14 -2.31 -5.46
N PRO A 107 16.43 -2.33 -5.84
CA PRO A 107 16.85 -2.65 -7.19
C PRO A 107 16.24 -3.96 -7.71
N GLY A 108 15.60 -3.91 -8.88
CA GLY A 108 14.91 -5.07 -9.48
C GLY A 108 13.49 -5.31 -8.97
N TYR A 109 12.98 -4.51 -8.02
CA TYR A 109 11.56 -4.53 -7.66
C TYR A 109 10.72 -3.86 -8.75
N ILE A 110 9.85 -4.63 -9.40
CA ILE A 110 8.91 -4.22 -10.45
C ILE A 110 7.58 -4.92 -10.20
N ASN A 111 6.65 -4.23 -9.53
CA ASN A 111 5.33 -4.77 -9.23
C ASN A 111 4.29 -3.63 -9.15
N ARG A 112 3.02 -3.95 -8.80
CA ARG A 112 2.12 -2.96 -8.22
C ARG A 112 2.64 -2.56 -6.86
N TRP A 113 2.84 -1.27 -6.66
CA TRP A 113 3.32 -0.77 -5.38
C TRP A 113 2.17 -0.71 -4.39
N THR A 114 2.36 -1.35 -3.24
CA THR A 114 1.50 -1.14 -2.08
C THR A 114 1.67 0.29 -1.58
N MET A 115 0.56 0.95 -1.32
CA MET A 115 0.48 2.29 -0.76
C MET A 115 -0.15 2.19 0.62
N GLU A 116 0.53 2.72 1.62
CA GLU A 116 0.03 2.88 2.98
C GLU A 116 -0.71 4.21 3.07
N ILE A 117 -1.94 4.25 2.55
CA ILE A 117 -2.70 5.48 2.51
C ILE A 117 -3.25 5.75 3.90
N TYR A 118 -2.88 6.91 4.45
CA TYR A 118 -3.24 7.34 5.79
C TYR A 118 -3.92 8.71 5.77
N ASN A 119 -5.04 8.83 6.48
CA ASN A 119 -5.69 10.11 6.72
C ASN A 119 -5.13 10.76 8.00
N LEU A 120 -4.26 11.75 7.83
CA LEU A 120 -3.66 12.53 8.91
C LEU A 120 -4.64 13.53 9.55
N ASN A 121 -5.80 13.75 8.95
CA ASN A 121 -6.80 14.63 9.53
C ASN A 121 -7.42 13.98 10.78
N GLN A 122 -7.64 14.78 11.81
CA GLN A 122 -8.14 14.29 13.11
C GLN A 122 -9.67 14.27 13.23
N ARG A 123 -10.38 14.99 12.34
CA ARG A 123 -11.83 15.22 12.46
C ARG A 123 -12.61 15.03 11.16
N HIS A 124 -11.92 14.91 10.04
CA HIS A 124 -12.56 14.89 8.73
C HIS A 124 -12.11 13.68 7.95
N SER A 125 -13.08 12.93 7.43
CA SER A 125 -12.83 11.91 6.43
C SER A 125 -12.40 12.56 5.11
N VAL A 126 -11.60 11.84 4.33
CA VAL A 126 -11.17 12.30 3.00
C VAL A 126 -11.69 11.32 1.95
N VAL A 127 -12.31 11.85 0.91
CA VAL A 127 -12.74 11.05 -0.24
C VAL A 127 -11.60 10.88 -1.24
N LEU A 128 -11.38 9.65 -1.66
CA LEU A 128 -10.37 9.22 -2.62
C LEU A 128 -11.08 8.62 -3.85
N PRO A 129 -11.25 9.39 -4.94
CA PRO A 129 -11.71 8.84 -6.21
C PRO A 129 -10.67 7.84 -6.76
N VAL A 130 -11.12 6.65 -7.17
CA VAL A 130 -10.19 5.60 -7.62
C VAL A 130 -9.66 5.93 -9.02
N GLY A 131 -8.33 5.81 -9.17
CA GLY A 131 -7.62 6.17 -10.40
C GLY A 131 -7.02 7.58 -10.35
N GLU A 132 -7.22 8.32 -9.26
CA GLU A 132 -6.53 9.58 -9.06
C GLU A 132 -5.02 9.43 -9.01
N ARG A 133 -4.32 10.42 -9.57
CA ARG A 133 -2.86 10.50 -9.46
C ARG A 133 -2.53 10.93 -8.04
N ILE A 134 -2.33 9.96 -7.14
CA ILE A 134 -2.13 10.22 -5.71
C ILE A 134 -0.64 10.27 -5.31
N ALA A 135 0.20 9.53 -6.01
CA ALA A 135 1.66 9.47 -5.81
C ALA A 135 2.45 9.75 -7.09
N GLN A 136 3.76 9.81 -6.94
CA GLN A 136 4.77 9.88 -8.01
C GLN A 136 5.95 8.98 -7.64
N ILE A 137 6.64 8.43 -8.65
CA ILE A 137 7.87 7.64 -8.47
C ILE A 137 9.06 8.47 -8.98
N VAL A 138 10.08 8.61 -8.15
CA VAL A 138 11.39 9.17 -8.51
C VAL A 138 12.33 8.01 -8.80
N PHE A 139 13.10 8.09 -9.87
CA PHE A 139 14.12 7.10 -10.23
C PHE A 139 15.50 7.65 -9.90
N LEU A 140 16.33 6.82 -9.27
CA LEU A 140 17.70 7.16 -8.91
C LEU A 140 18.66 6.05 -9.34
N GLU A 141 19.90 6.41 -9.64
CA GLU A 141 20.99 5.46 -9.89
C GLU A 141 21.64 5.06 -8.56
N THR A 142 21.95 3.77 -8.36
CA THR A 142 22.55 3.25 -7.12
C THR A 142 24.02 2.89 -7.24
N GLY A 143 24.54 2.73 -8.46
CA GLY A 143 25.80 2.02 -8.70
C GLY A 143 25.62 0.50 -8.62
N GLU A 144 26.73 -0.24 -8.53
CA GLU A 144 26.72 -1.70 -8.41
C GLU A 144 25.98 -2.17 -7.14
N VAL A 145 25.19 -3.25 -7.27
CA VAL A 145 24.38 -3.80 -6.18
C VAL A 145 24.61 -5.31 -6.08
N GLU A 146 24.48 -5.87 -4.88
CA GLU A 146 24.74 -7.30 -4.61
C GLU A 146 23.81 -8.24 -5.39
N GLY A 147 22.58 -7.81 -5.69
CA GLY A 147 21.63 -8.59 -6.46
C GLY A 147 20.28 -7.90 -6.59
N GLU A 148 19.40 -8.49 -7.42
CA GLU A 148 18.02 -8.04 -7.55
C GLU A 148 17.15 -8.46 -6.36
N TYR A 149 16.14 -7.66 -6.05
CA TYR A 149 15.21 -7.85 -4.95
C TYR A 149 14.65 -9.28 -4.83
N HIS A 150 14.26 -9.88 -5.96
CA HIS A 150 13.64 -11.22 -5.99
C HIS A 150 14.61 -12.35 -5.59
N ASN A 151 15.93 -12.12 -5.72
CA ASN A 151 16.96 -13.09 -5.34
C ASN A 151 17.41 -12.97 -3.88
N LEU A 152 17.26 -11.78 -3.28
CA LEU A 152 17.73 -11.49 -1.91
C LEU A 152 16.63 -11.69 -0.86
N SER A 153 15.52 -10.97 -1.01
CA SER A 153 14.38 -11.02 -0.07
C SER A 153 13.18 -11.70 -0.71
N GLY A 154 12.80 -11.26 -1.93
CA GLY A 154 11.72 -11.83 -2.73
C GLY A 154 10.35 -11.88 -2.05
N LYS A 155 10.18 -11.25 -0.88
CA LYS A 155 8.94 -11.36 -0.10
C LYS A 155 7.74 -10.89 -0.88
N TYR A 156 7.88 -9.85 -1.70
CA TYR A 156 6.78 -9.23 -2.45
C TYR A 156 6.92 -9.37 -3.97
N GLN A 157 7.87 -10.18 -4.45
CA GLN A 157 8.07 -10.45 -5.88
C GLN A 157 8.78 -11.79 -6.07
N SER A 158 8.14 -12.71 -6.79
CA SER A 158 8.58 -14.11 -6.97
C SER A 158 9.49 -14.34 -8.19
N GLY A 159 9.76 -13.32 -9.01
CA GLY A 159 10.58 -13.40 -10.21
C GLY A 159 10.64 -12.05 -10.95
N ASP A 160 11.08 -12.04 -12.20
CA ASP A 160 11.25 -10.82 -13.00
C ASP A 160 10.44 -10.81 -14.32
N ASP A 161 9.66 -11.86 -14.59
CA ASP A 161 8.71 -11.88 -15.71
C ASP A 161 7.47 -11.02 -15.38
N LEU A 162 7.46 -9.80 -15.91
CA LEU A 162 6.38 -8.83 -15.71
C LEU A 162 5.00 -9.35 -16.16
N LYS A 163 4.91 -10.16 -17.22
CA LYS A 163 3.62 -10.68 -17.69
C LYS A 163 3.07 -11.69 -16.70
N LYS A 164 3.94 -12.56 -16.19
CA LYS A 164 3.58 -13.54 -15.16
C LYS A 164 3.18 -12.85 -13.87
N LEU A 165 3.99 -11.90 -13.40
CA LEU A 165 3.69 -11.09 -12.22
C LEU A 165 2.32 -10.40 -12.36
N ALA A 166 2.03 -9.80 -13.51
CA ALA A 166 0.76 -9.13 -13.76
C ALA A 166 -0.44 -10.08 -13.80
N ALA A 167 -0.28 -11.28 -14.34
CA ALA A 167 -1.33 -12.29 -14.41
C ALA A 167 -1.66 -12.93 -13.05
N GLU A 168 -0.64 -13.09 -12.20
CA GLU A 168 -0.75 -13.76 -10.90
C GLU A 168 -1.03 -12.81 -9.73
N TRP A 169 -1.00 -11.49 -9.96
CA TRP A 169 -1.14 -10.50 -8.89
C TRP A 169 -2.55 -10.51 -8.28
N THR A 170 -2.61 -10.51 -6.94
CA THR A 170 -3.85 -10.35 -6.17
C THR A 170 -3.67 -9.35 -5.03
N PRO A 171 -4.75 -8.69 -4.55
CA PRO A 171 -4.64 -7.71 -3.47
C PRO A 171 -4.03 -8.25 -2.16
N GLU A 172 -4.24 -9.54 -1.85
CA GLU A 172 -3.64 -10.20 -0.69
C GLU A 172 -2.11 -10.19 -0.71
N GLN A 173 -1.50 -9.93 -1.88
CA GLN A 173 -0.06 -9.80 -1.99
C GLN A 173 0.50 -8.54 -1.32
N MET A 174 -0.35 -7.56 -1.01
CA MET A 174 0.02 -6.36 -0.24
C MET A 174 0.25 -6.64 1.25
N LEU A 175 -0.25 -7.76 1.78
CA LEU A 175 -0.18 -8.06 3.21
C LEU A 175 1.28 -8.20 3.68
N PRO A 176 1.65 -7.64 4.85
CA PRO A 176 2.98 -7.79 5.42
C PRO A 176 3.37 -9.27 5.59
N ARG A 177 4.65 -9.59 5.33
CA ARG A 177 5.17 -10.97 5.37
C ARG A 177 6.31 -11.15 6.35
N ALA A 178 6.33 -10.38 7.44
CA ALA A 178 7.39 -10.44 8.44
C ALA A 178 7.44 -11.79 9.16
N TYR A 179 6.36 -12.58 9.17
CA TYR A 179 6.34 -13.97 9.62
C TYR A 179 7.27 -14.91 8.83
N LYS A 180 7.82 -14.48 7.69
CA LYS A 180 8.82 -15.23 6.92
C LYS A 180 10.26 -15.02 7.41
N ASP A 181 10.49 -14.05 8.29
CA ASP A 181 11.82 -13.75 8.81
C ASP A 181 12.17 -14.62 10.02
N GLU A 182 13.46 -14.85 10.21
CA GLU A 182 14.00 -15.40 11.45
C GLU A 182 14.52 -14.27 12.34
N ARG A 183 14.46 -14.45 13.66
CA ARG A 183 14.92 -13.46 14.63
C ARG A 183 16.14 -13.99 15.35
N GLU A 184 17.18 -13.18 15.38
CA GLU A 184 18.41 -13.45 16.10
C GLU A 184 18.56 -12.46 17.26
N LEU A 185 19.34 -12.84 18.27
CA LEU A 185 19.71 -11.91 19.33
C LEU A 185 20.58 -10.78 18.73
N PRO A 186 20.45 -9.54 19.24
CA PRO A 186 21.35 -8.45 18.83
C PRO A 186 22.81 -8.85 19.02
N LYS A 187 23.64 -8.60 18.00
CA LYS A 187 25.09 -8.77 18.13
C LYS A 187 25.65 -7.69 19.05
N GLU A 188 26.57 -8.06 19.93
CA GLU A 188 27.35 -7.06 20.67
C GLU A 188 28.25 -6.33 19.66
N PHE A 189 28.14 -5.01 19.63
CA PHE A 189 29.02 -4.16 18.84
C PHE A 189 30.10 -3.59 19.76
N GLU A 190 31.35 -3.95 19.49
CA GLU A 190 32.50 -3.26 20.09
C GLU A 190 32.82 -2.01 19.24
N LEU A 191 33.00 -0.87 19.90
CA LEU A 191 33.34 0.43 19.29
C LEU A 191 34.83 0.54 18.97
#